data_AF-A0A9D2GX83-F1
#
_entry.id   AF-A0A9D2GX83-F1
#
_cell.length_a   1.000
_cell.length_b   1.000
_cell.length_c   1.000
_cell.angle_alpha   90.00
_cell.angle_beta   90.00
_cell.angle_gamma   90.00
#
_symmetry.space_group_name_H-M   'P 1'
#
loop_
_entity.id
_entity.type
_entity.pdbx_description
1 polymer ?
#
loop_
_entity_poly.entity_id
_entity_poly.type
_entity_poly.pdbx_seq_one_letter_code
_entity_poly.pdbx_strand_id
1 'polypeptide(L)'
;MGKNLYQKVWERHVAGTLASGQSQLFIDLHLLHEVTSPQAFAMIRELGLTVAHPERTFATHDHIIPTDNTARPFKDNLAEQMMEAIEKNTADFGIQLFGVKNNRYGVIHIVGPEEGLTQPGMTVACGDSHTATHGAFGAIAFGVGTSQVRDILATQTMSMAPFKVRRIELNGDMGKGVFSKDLILT
;
A
#
# COMPACT_ATOMS: atom_id res chain seq x y z
N MET A 1 5.42 22.48 -23.01
CA MET A 1 4.72 21.19 -23.26
C MET A 1 3.93 20.84 -22.00
N GLY A 2 2.65 20.47 -22.11
CA GLY A 2 1.82 20.19 -20.93
C GLY A 2 2.19 18.87 -20.25
N LYS A 3 2.23 18.84 -18.92
CA LYS A 3 2.45 17.62 -18.12
C LYS A 3 1.13 16.89 -17.87
N ASN A 4 1.12 15.56 -17.98
CA ASN A 4 -0.03 14.74 -17.58
C ASN A 4 -0.10 14.56 -16.04
N LEU A 5 -1.18 13.95 -15.53
CA LEU A 5 -1.38 13.72 -14.09
C LEU A 5 -0.20 12.96 -13.46
N TYR A 6 0.20 11.84 -14.08
CA TYR A 6 1.32 11.03 -13.61
C TYR A 6 2.61 11.85 -13.50
N GLN A 7 2.96 12.63 -14.53
CA GLN A 7 4.18 13.45 -14.51
C GLN A 7 4.13 14.51 -13.40
N LYS A 8 2.99 15.18 -13.23
CA LYS A 8 2.82 16.19 -12.17
C LYS A 8 2.99 15.61 -10.78
N VAL A 9 2.35 14.47 -10.51
CA VAL A 9 2.44 13.82 -9.19
C VAL A 9 3.83 13.24 -9.00
N TRP A 10 4.38 12.52 -9.97
CA TRP A 10 5.73 11.94 -9.88
C TRP A 10 6.79 13.00 -9.55
N GLU A 11 6.88 14.06 -10.36
CA GLU A 11 7.91 15.09 -10.20
C GLU A 11 7.82 15.82 -8.85
N ARG A 12 6.62 15.96 -8.28
CA ARG A 12 6.42 16.55 -6.95
C ARG A 12 6.99 15.70 -5.82
N HIS A 13 7.10 14.38 -6.02
CA HIS A 13 7.52 13.43 -4.99
C HIS A 13 8.93 12.88 -5.22
N VAL A 14 9.64 13.30 -6.26
CA VAL A 14 11.07 13.00 -6.40
C VAL A 14 11.85 13.84 -5.38
N ALA A 15 12.34 13.18 -4.33
CA ALA A 15 13.19 13.80 -3.31
C ALA A 15 14.62 14.03 -3.84
N GLY A 16 15.06 13.21 -4.79
CA GLY A 16 16.37 13.33 -5.42
C GLY A 16 16.63 12.24 -6.45
N THR A 17 17.86 12.23 -6.98
CA THR A 17 18.35 11.17 -7.87
C THR A 17 19.41 10.38 -7.14
N LEU A 18 19.24 9.06 -7.07
CA LEU A 18 20.19 8.16 -6.44
C LEU A 18 21.43 7.96 -7.32
N ALA A 19 22.52 7.45 -6.74
CA ALA A 19 23.75 7.13 -7.49
C ALA A 19 23.53 6.13 -8.63
N SER A 20 22.48 5.30 -8.54
CA SER A 20 22.04 4.39 -9.62
C SER A 20 21.42 5.11 -10.83
N GLY A 21 21.16 6.42 -10.72
CA GLY A 21 20.39 7.20 -11.70
C GLY A 21 18.87 7.07 -11.55
N GLN A 22 18.38 6.24 -10.62
CA GLN A 22 16.95 6.12 -10.33
C GLN A 22 16.45 7.29 -9.47
N SER A 23 15.15 7.56 -9.53
CA SER A 23 14.54 8.54 -8.63
C SER A 23 14.45 7.97 -7.22
N GLN A 24 14.80 8.79 -6.24
CA GLN A 24 14.40 8.57 -4.85
C GLN A 24 12.99 9.15 -4.70
N LEU A 25 11.99 8.27 -4.74
CA LEU A 25 10.59 8.66 -4.69
C LEU A 25 10.09 8.63 -3.25
N PHE A 26 9.61 9.76 -2.75
CA PHE A 26 8.92 9.84 -1.45
C PHE A 26 7.55 9.17 -1.53
N ILE A 27 7.15 8.46 -0.47
CA ILE A 27 5.86 7.79 -0.35
C ILE A 27 4.99 8.54 0.66
N ASP A 28 3.86 9.12 0.22
CA ASP A 28 2.96 9.84 1.13
C ASP A 28 2.19 8.93 2.08
N LEU A 29 1.76 7.78 1.55
CA LEU A 29 0.96 6.78 2.26
C LEU A 29 1.55 5.38 2.05
N HIS A 30 1.92 4.73 3.14
CA HIS A 30 2.38 3.35 3.14
C HIS A 30 1.35 2.45 3.82
N LEU A 31 0.95 1.38 3.13
CA LEU A 31 -0.07 0.45 3.59
C LEU A 31 0.54 -0.93 3.81
N LEU A 32 0.16 -1.57 4.92
CA LEU A 32 0.72 -2.84 5.37
C LEU A 32 -0.39 -3.87 5.63
N HIS A 33 -0.08 -5.13 5.34
CA HIS A 33 -0.92 -6.27 5.67
C HIS A 33 -0.06 -7.43 6.17
N GLU A 34 -0.69 -8.43 6.76
CA GLU A 34 -0.05 -9.52 7.50
C GLU A 34 0.80 -10.48 6.66
N VAL A 35 0.68 -10.48 5.32
CA VAL A 35 1.36 -11.46 4.47
C VAL A 35 2.80 -11.06 4.16
N THR A 36 3.01 -9.80 3.80
CA THR A 36 4.31 -9.32 3.29
C THR A 36 5.07 -8.45 4.28
N SER A 37 4.37 -7.87 5.25
CA SER A 37 4.95 -6.89 6.18
C SER A 37 5.78 -7.50 7.31
N PRO A 38 5.43 -8.65 7.92
CA PRO A 38 6.20 -9.19 9.04
C PRO A 38 7.70 -9.39 8.74
N GLN A 39 8.04 -9.86 7.55
CA GLN A 39 9.43 -10.07 7.12
C GLN A 39 10.16 -8.73 6.93
N ALA A 40 9.45 -7.68 6.48
CA ALA A 40 10.03 -6.34 6.38
C ALA A 40 10.39 -5.78 7.77
N PHE A 41 9.54 -5.97 8.78
CA PHE A 41 9.84 -5.58 10.16
C PHE A 41 10.97 -6.40 10.78
N ALA A 42 11.12 -7.68 10.42
CA ALA A 42 12.28 -8.47 10.84
C ALA A 42 13.58 -7.85 10.31
N MET A 43 13.63 -7.49 9.02
CA MET A 43 14.78 -6.82 8.42
C MET A 43 15.08 -5.45 9.07
N ILE A 44 14.06 -4.67 9.45
CA ILE A 44 14.25 -3.42 10.20
C ILE A 44 14.99 -3.68 11.52
N ARG A 45 14.57 -4.69 12.28
CA ARG A 45 15.20 -5.04 13.56
C ARG A 45 16.60 -5.61 13.39
N GLU A 46 16.82 -6.47 12.41
CA GLU A 46 18.15 -7.03 12.10
C GLU A 46 19.17 -5.95 11.75
N LEU A 47 18.74 -4.91 11.06
CA LEU A 47 19.58 -3.76 10.69
C LEU A 47 19.72 -2.73 11.83
N GLY A 48 19.04 -2.92 12.97
CA GLY A 48 19.03 -1.95 14.07
C GLY A 48 18.35 -0.62 13.69
N LEU A 49 17.43 -0.64 12.74
CA LEU A 49 16.70 0.53 12.25
C LEU A 49 15.37 0.72 12.99
N THR A 50 14.75 1.89 12.79
CA THR A 50 13.39 2.19 13.21
C THR A 50 12.50 2.51 12.00
N VAL A 51 11.20 2.67 12.22
CA VAL A 51 10.28 3.18 11.20
C VAL A 51 10.39 4.71 11.14
N ALA A 52 10.67 5.24 9.96
CA ALA A 52 10.93 6.67 9.76
C ALA A 52 9.67 7.55 9.95
N HIS A 53 8.53 7.11 9.41
CA HIS A 53 7.27 7.85 9.45
C HIS A 53 6.09 6.92 9.80
N PRO A 54 5.97 6.49 11.07
CA PRO A 54 4.86 5.65 11.51
C PRO A 54 3.49 6.33 11.32
N GLU A 55 3.44 7.66 11.34
CA GLU A 55 2.21 8.45 11.12
C GLU A 55 1.71 8.44 9.66
N ARG A 56 2.55 7.97 8.73
CA ARG A 56 2.22 7.78 7.30
C ARG A 56 2.04 6.33 6.92
N THR A 57 2.18 5.44 7.89
CA THR A 57 2.12 4.00 7.70
C THR A 57 0.89 3.45 8.43
N PHE A 58 0.08 2.67 7.73
CA PHE A 58 -1.15 2.11 8.27
C PHE A 58 -1.26 0.64 7.92
N ALA A 59 -1.78 -0.15 8.85
CA ALA A 59 -1.95 -1.58 8.66
C ALA A 59 -3.43 -1.99 8.77
N THR A 60 -3.82 -3.07 8.10
CA THR A 60 -5.09 -3.76 8.30
C THR A 60 -4.85 -5.27 8.36
N HIS A 61 -5.89 -6.03 8.70
CA HIS A 61 -5.96 -7.46 8.49
C HIS A 61 -6.96 -7.78 7.38
N ASP A 62 -6.54 -8.49 6.32
CA ASP A 62 -7.45 -8.76 5.19
C ASP A 62 -7.22 -10.03 4.37
N HIS A 63 -6.02 -10.62 4.35
CA HIS A 63 -5.71 -11.81 3.54
C HIS A 63 -5.97 -13.13 4.26
N ILE A 64 -5.83 -13.19 5.59
CA ILE A 64 -5.80 -14.48 6.33
C ILE A 64 -6.93 -14.68 7.34
N ILE A 65 -7.89 -13.75 7.40
CA ILE A 65 -9.06 -13.90 8.28
C ILE A 65 -9.95 -15.02 7.74
N PRO A 66 -10.21 -16.10 8.51
CA PRO A 66 -11.05 -17.19 8.04
C PRO A 66 -12.49 -16.73 7.79
N THR A 67 -13.11 -17.23 6.73
CA THR A 67 -14.50 -16.89 6.36
C THR A 67 -15.54 -17.69 7.12
N ASP A 68 -15.16 -18.83 7.71
CA ASP A 68 -16.03 -19.75 8.43
C ASP A 68 -16.08 -19.46 9.94
N ASN A 69 -14.94 -19.18 10.56
CA ASN A 69 -14.84 -18.88 11.99
C ASN A 69 -13.67 -17.94 12.30
N THR A 70 -13.99 -16.76 12.80
CA THR A 70 -13.01 -15.72 13.17
C THR A 70 -12.56 -15.76 14.62
N ALA A 71 -13.00 -16.76 15.41
CA ALA A 71 -12.56 -16.93 16.79
C ALA A 71 -11.06 -17.28 16.85
N ARG A 72 -10.32 -16.57 17.70
CA ARG A 72 -8.88 -16.80 17.93
C ARG A 72 -8.63 -17.68 19.16
N PRO A 73 -7.58 -18.53 19.17
CA PRO A 73 -6.60 -18.71 18.09
C PRO A 73 -7.21 -19.40 16.86
N PHE A 74 -6.75 -19.02 15.66
CA PHE A 74 -7.20 -19.64 14.42
C PHE A 74 -6.79 -21.11 14.35
N LYS A 75 -7.57 -21.91 13.62
CA LYS A 75 -7.25 -23.33 13.37
C LYS A 75 -5.95 -23.50 12.57
N ASP A 76 -5.66 -22.56 11.69
CA ASP A 76 -4.38 -22.47 10.99
C ASP A 76 -3.38 -21.70 11.87
N ASN A 77 -2.42 -22.43 12.43
CA ASN A 77 -1.38 -21.86 13.28
C ASN A 77 -0.50 -20.84 12.55
N LEU A 78 -0.27 -21.01 11.24
CA LEU A 78 0.52 -20.06 10.47
C LEU A 78 -0.23 -18.73 10.33
N ALA A 79 -1.54 -18.80 10.07
CA ALA A 79 -2.39 -17.61 10.04
C ALA A 79 -2.40 -16.90 11.41
N GLU A 80 -2.54 -17.64 12.51
CA GLU A 80 -2.47 -17.05 13.85
C GLU A 80 -1.14 -16.34 14.10
N GLN A 81 -0.01 -16.96 13.73
CA GLN A 81 1.32 -16.36 13.88
C GLN A 81 1.49 -15.09 13.05
N MET A 82 0.95 -15.05 11.82
CA MET A 82 1.00 -13.87 10.96
C MET A 82 0.16 -12.71 11.52
N MET A 83 -1.02 -13.00 12.08
CA MET A 83 -1.85 -12.02 12.80
C MET A 83 -1.10 -11.44 13.99
N GLU A 84 -0.56 -12.29 14.87
CA GLU A 84 0.20 -11.86 16.04
C GLU A 84 1.43 -11.04 15.65
N ALA A 85 2.12 -11.42 14.56
CA ALA A 85 3.30 -10.72 14.09
C ALA A 85 2.98 -9.29 13.67
N ILE A 86 1.95 -9.05 12.86
CA ILE A 86 1.61 -7.68 12.44
C ILE A 86 1.05 -6.86 13.61
N GLU A 87 0.28 -7.46 14.53
CA GLU A 87 -0.19 -6.79 15.76
C GLU A 87 0.99 -6.33 16.63
N LYS A 88 1.96 -7.22 16.87
CA LYS A 88 3.16 -6.89 17.63
C LYS A 88 4.00 -5.85 16.93
N ASN A 89 4.24 -5.99 15.63
CA ASN A 89 5.05 -5.06 14.85
C ASN A 89 4.45 -3.64 14.86
N THR A 90 3.15 -3.53 14.64
CA THR A 90 2.47 -2.24 14.63
C THR A 90 2.49 -1.58 16.01
N ALA A 91 2.28 -2.35 17.07
CA ALA A 91 2.41 -1.86 18.44
C ALA A 91 3.84 -1.40 18.79
N ASP A 92 4.87 -2.20 18.45
CA ASP A 92 6.27 -1.91 18.75
C ASP A 92 6.74 -0.60 18.08
N PHE A 93 6.25 -0.31 16.86
CA PHE A 93 6.68 0.85 16.06
C PHE A 93 5.66 2.00 16.05
N GLY A 94 4.58 1.93 16.83
CA GLY A 94 3.58 3.00 16.92
C GLY A 94 2.78 3.21 15.64
N ILE A 95 2.57 2.16 14.84
CA ILE A 95 1.79 2.19 13.60
C ILE A 95 0.32 1.90 13.91
N GLN A 96 -0.58 2.66 13.28
CA GLN A 96 -2.01 2.42 13.42
C GLN A 96 -2.43 1.14 12.69
N LEU A 97 -3.07 0.22 13.43
CA LEU A 97 -3.66 -1.01 12.92
C LEU A 97 -5.19 -0.93 12.95
N PHE A 98 -5.81 -1.04 11.78
CA PHE A 98 -7.23 -1.25 11.62
C PHE A 98 -7.54 -2.74 11.83
N GLY A 99 -7.94 -3.08 13.06
CA GLY A 99 -7.97 -4.46 13.53
C GLY A 99 -9.38 -5.00 13.78
N VAL A 100 -9.46 -6.30 14.04
CA VAL A 100 -10.72 -6.97 14.42
C VAL A 100 -11.33 -6.36 15.68
N LYS A 101 -10.49 -5.95 16.63
CA LYS A 101 -10.92 -5.39 17.94
C LYS A 101 -11.74 -4.10 17.82
N ASN A 102 -11.52 -3.29 16.79
CA ASN A 102 -12.27 -2.05 16.57
C ASN A 102 -13.27 -2.14 15.41
N ASN A 103 -13.44 -3.33 14.83
CA ASN A 103 -14.34 -3.61 13.70
C ASN A 103 -14.16 -2.63 12.52
N ARG A 104 -12.93 -2.17 12.29
CA ARG A 104 -12.56 -1.28 11.18
C ARG A 104 -11.59 -1.94 10.19
N TYR A 105 -11.43 -3.26 10.30
CA TYR A 105 -10.63 -4.05 9.38
C TYR A 105 -11.42 -4.38 8.10
N GLY A 106 -10.68 -4.69 7.04
CA GLY A 106 -11.22 -5.00 5.73
C GLY A 106 -10.11 -4.92 4.69
N VAL A 107 -10.44 -5.24 3.44
CA VAL A 107 -9.49 -5.21 2.32
C VAL A 107 -8.78 -3.86 2.29
N ILE A 108 -7.44 -3.87 2.31
CA ILE A 108 -6.64 -2.68 2.57
C ILE A 108 -6.88 -1.54 1.56
N HIS A 109 -7.18 -1.91 0.32
CA HIS A 109 -7.48 -0.97 -0.76
C HIS A 109 -8.92 -0.40 -0.70
N ILE A 110 -9.75 -0.89 0.21
CA ILE A 110 -11.06 -0.34 0.59
C ILE A 110 -10.91 0.51 1.86
N VAL A 111 -10.25 -0.03 2.89
CA VAL A 111 -10.02 0.66 4.17
C VAL A 111 -9.26 1.97 3.95
N GLY A 112 -8.19 1.96 3.14
CA GLY A 112 -7.38 3.16 2.89
C GLY A 112 -8.20 4.37 2.40
N PRO A 113 -9.02 4.23 1.35
CA PRO A 113 -9.93 5.28 0.93
C PRO A 113 -11.07 5.61 1.92
N GLU A 114 -11.72 4.61 2.53
CA GLU A 114 -12.83 4.83 3.48
C GLU A 114 -12.39 5.62 4.71
N GLU A 115 -11.16 5.39 5.17
CA GLU A 115 -10.54 6.10 6.29
C GLU A 115 -9.96 7.46 5.88
N GLY A 116 -10.15 7.89 4.63
CA GLY A 116 -9.66 9.16 4.12
C GLY A 116 -8.13 9.23 4.01
N LEU A 117 -7.42 8.11 4.08
CA LEU A 117 -5.95 8.08 3.99
C LEU A 117 -5.49 8.34 2.54
N THR A 118 -6.23 7.81 1.57
CA THR A 118 -5.92 8.00 0.15
C THR A 118 -6.47 9.34 -0.32
N GLN A 119 -5.59 10.26 -0.71
CA GLN A 119 -5.97 11.59 -1.19
C GLN A 119 -5.38 11.90 -2.57
N PRO A 120 -6.01 12.80 -3.34
CA PRO A 120 -5.54 13.18 -4.65
C PRO A 120 -4.10 13.70 -4.67
N GLY A 121 -3.32 13.23 -5.64
CA GLY A 121 -1.96 13.68 -5.86
C GLY A 121 -0.91 13.07 -4.93
N MET A 122 -1.23 12.02 -4.18
CA MET A 122 -0.28 11.27 -3.36
C MET A 122 0.53 10.24 -4.14
N THR A 123 1.67 9.82 -3.58
CA THR A 123 2.29 8.52 -3.85
C THR A 123 1.88 7.50 -2.79
N VAL A 124 1.37 6.34 -3.23
CA VAL A 124 0.90 5.27 -2.33
C VAL A 124 1.70 3.99 -2.58
N ALA A 125 2.10 3.28 -1.53
CA ALA A 125 2.76 1.98 -1.67
C ALA A 125 2.17 0.95 -0.72
N CYS A 126 2.11 -0.30 -1.16
CA CYS A 126 1.72 -1.44 -0.33
C CYS A 126 2.40 -2.71 -0.85
N GLY A 127 2.61 -3.67 0.05
CA GLY A 127 3.06 -5.02 -0.28
C GLY A 127 2.07 -5.87 -1.10
N ASP A 128 1.08 -5.27 -1.76
CA ASP A 128 0.01 -5.92 -2.51
C ASP A 128 0.01 -5.48 -3.99
N SER A 129 -0.26 -6.40 -4.91
CA SER A 129 -0.26 -6.11 -6.35
C SER A 129 -1.41 -5.22 -6.82
N HIS A 130 -2.50 -5.13 -6.06
CA HIS A 130 -3.71 -4.36 -6.39
C HIS A 130 -3.66 -2.91 -5.88
N THR A 131 -2.51 -2.46 -5.38
CA THR A 131 -2.30 -1.07 -4.92
C THR A 131 -2.64 -0.03 -5.98
N ALA A 132 -2.62 -0.39 -7.27
CA ALA A 132 -3.10 0.48 -8.35
C ALA A 132 -4.54 1.01 -8.16
N THR A 133 -5.36 0.35 -7.33
CA THR A 133 -6.72 0.78 -6.95
C THR A 133 -6.77 2.23 -6.47
N HIS A 134 -5.77 2.69 -5.72
CA HIS A 134 -5.70 4.06 -5.20
C HIS A 134 -5.55 5.11 -6.31
N GLY A 135 -5.17 4.71 -7.52
CA GLY A 135 -5.13 5.58 -8.70
C GLY A 135 -6.50 6.17 -9.08
N ALA A 136 -7.61 5.55 -8.67
CA ALA A 136 -8.96 6.08 -8.85
C ALA A 136 -9.15 7.46 -8.17
N PHE A 137 -8.34 7.78 -7.17
CA PHE A 137 -8.35 9.06 -6.44
C PHE A 137 -7.38 10.09 -7.03
N GLY A 138 -6.72 9.79 -8.16
CA GLY A 138 -5.69 10.66 -8.74
C GLY A 138 -4.34 10.60 -8.04
N ALA A 139 -4.08 9.53 -7.28
CA ALA A 139 -2.77 9.19 -6.74
C ALA A 139 -1.94 8.36 -7.75
N ILE A 140 -0.63 8.26 -7.53
CA ILE A 140 0.20 7.23 -8.17
C ILE A 140 0.51 6.16 -7.13
N ALA A 141 0.11 4.93 -7.41
CA ALA A 141 0.11 3.87 -6.41
C ALA A 141 0.86 2.63 -6.91
N PHE A 142 1.68 2.04 -6.04
CA PHE A 142 2.64 0.99 -6.40
C PHE A 142 2.48 -0.24 -5.51
N GLY A 143 2.28 -1.40 -6.14
CA GLY A 143 2.54 -2.68 -5.48
C GLY A 143 4.04 -2.89 -5.38
N VAL A 144 4.54 -3.18 -4.18
CA VAL A 144 5.97 -3.29 -3.89
C VAL A 144 6.32 -4.63 -3.25
N GLY A 145 7.57 -5.08 -3.41
CA GLY A 145 8.05 -6.29 -2.76
C GLY A 145 8.47 -6.05 -1.31
N THR A 146 8.64 -7.13 -0.52
CA THR A 146 9.05 -7.06 0.90
C THR A 146 10.31 -6.22 1.15
N SER A 147 11.33 -6.29 0.28
CA SER A 147 12.54 -5.46 0.43
C SER A 147 12.24 -3.97 0.27
N GLN A 148 11.32 -3.60 -0.63
CA GLN A 148 10.89 -2.22 -0.79
C GLN A 148 9.99 -1.77 0.36
N VAL A 149 9.14 -2.65 0.91
CA VAL A 149 8.40 -2.37 2.16
C VAL A 149 9.38 -2.01 3.28
N ARG A 150 10.48 -2.78 3.44
CA ARG A 150 11.56 -2.43 4.38
C ARG A 150 12.15 -1.05 4.08
N ASP A 151 12.48 -0.76 2.83
CA ASP A 151 13.10 0.53 2.46
C ASP A 151 12.17 1.71 2.76
N ILE A 152 10.87 1.55 2.52
CA ILE A 152 9.85 2.55 2.85
C ILE A 152 9.70 2.67 4.36
N LEU A 153 9.66 1.57 5.12
CA LEU A 153 9.67 1.63 6.59
C LEU A 153 10.90 2.38 7.11
N ALA A 154 12.09 2.10 6.58
CA ALA A 154 13.35 2.66 7.03
C ALA A 154 13.55 4.13 6.63
N THR A 155 13.00 4.57 5.49
CA THR A 155 13.37 5.86 4.87
C THR A 155 12.20 6.70 4.37
N GLN A 156 10.99 6.15 4.30
CA GLN A 156 9.82 6.70 3.62
C GLN A 156 10.04 7.00 2.13
N THR A 157 11.07 6.40 1.54
CA THR A 157 11.38 6.54 0.12
C THR A 157 11.60 5.17 -0.52
N MET A 158 11.44 5.11 -1.84
CA MET A 158 11.83 3.96 -2.64
C MET A 158 12.65 4.37 -3.86
N SER A 159 13.55 3.49 -4.30
CA SER A 159 14.28 3.64 -5.55
C SER A 159 13.41 3.19 -6.72
N MET A 160 13.08 4.09 -7.65
CA MET A 160 12.15 3.80 -8.74
C MET A 160 12.51 4.56 -10.01
N ALA A 161 12.44 3.90 -11.17
CA ALA A 161 12.48 4.58 -12.46
C ALA A 161 11.07 5.03 -12.87
N PRO A 162 10.91 6.18 -13.55
CA PRO A 162 9.62 6.61 -14.08
C PRO A 162 9.08 5.61 -15.11
N PHE A 163 7.77 5.38 -15.10
CA PHE A 163 7.08 4.54 -16.07
C PHE A 163 6.73 5.28 -17.35
N LYS A 164 6.56 4.50 -18.42
CA LYS A 164 5.86 4.97 -19.62
C LYS A 164 4.37 5.07 -19.34
N VAL A 165 3.75 6.15 -19.79
CA VAL A 165 2.33 6.40 -19.58
C VAL A 165 1.56 6.08 -20.85
N ARG A 166 0.48 5.30 -20.71
CA ARG A 166 -0.52 5.10 -21.77
C ARG A 166 -1.80 5.82 -21.36
N ARG A 167 -2.36 6.62 -22.28
CA ARG A 167 -3.68 7.21 -22.11
C ARG A 167 -4.72 6.25 -22.68
N ILE A 168 -5.70 5.89 -21.86
CA ILE A 168 -6.92 5.22 -22.30
C ILE A 168 -8.01 6.28 -22.27
N GLU A 169 -8.69 6.48 -23.39
CA GLU A 169 -9.76 7.45 -23.53
C GLU A 169 -11.08 6.70 -23.66
N LEU A 170 -11.99 6.93 -22.71
CA LEU A 170 -13.32 6.33 -22.70
C LEU A 170 -14.31 7.37 -23.24
N ASN A 171 -15.00 7.04 -24.33
CA ASN A 171 -15.93 7.93 -25.02
C ASN A 171 -17.32 7.28 -25.09
N GLY A 172 -18.38 8.07 -24.88
CA GLY A 172 -19.77 7.60 -24.87
C GLY A 172 -20.25 7.12 -23.50
N ASP A 173 -21.44 6.51 -23.48
CA ASP A 173 -22.12 6.04 -22.26
C ASP A 173 -22.07 4.50 -22.14
N MET A 174 -22.07 3.99 -20.91
CA MET A 174 -22.16 2.55 -20.66
C MET A 174 -23.55 2.03 -21.07
N GLY A 175 -23.58 0.95 -21.86
CA GLY A 175 -24.82 0.27 -22.23
C GLY A 175 -25.51 -0.39 -21.02
N LYS A 176 -26.80 -0.72 -21.16
CA LYS A 176 -27.55 -1.42 -20.11
C LYS A 176 -26.88 -2.76 -19.77
N GLY A 177 -26.55 -2.95 -18.49
CA GLY A 177 -25.90 -4.16 -17.99
C GLY A 177 -24.38 -4.20 -18.19
N VAL A 178 -23.77 -3.13 -18.70
CA VAL A 178 -22.31 -2.95 -18.78
C VAL A 178 -21.85 -2.11 -17.60
N PHE A 179 -20.80 -2.55 -16.91
CA PHE A 179 -20.23 -1.93 -15.71
C PHE A 179 -18.72 -1.70 -15.85
N SER A 180 -18.13 -1.01 -14.87
CA SER A 180 -16.69 -0.70 -14.84
C SER A 180 -15.80 -1.94 -14.92
N LYS A 181 -16.27 -3.09 -14.41
CA LYS A 181 -15.54 -4.36 -14.51
C LYS A 181 -15.43 -4.85 -15.96
N ASP A 182 -16.47 -4.66 -16.77
CA ASP A 182 -16.47 -5.06 -18.18
C ASP A 182 -15.49 -4.21 -18.99
N LEU A 183 -15.39 -2.91 -18.65
CA LEU A 183 -14.45 -1.99 -19.29
C LEU A 183 -12.98 -2.37 -19.07
N ILE A 184 -12.60 -2.71 -17.83
CA ILE A 184 -11.19 -3.06 -17.54
C ILE A 184 -10.80 -4.47 -18.03
N LEU A 185 -11.78 -5.32 -18.36
CA LEU A 185 -11.55 -6.64 -18.98
C LEU A 185 -11.36 -6.58 -20.50
N THR A 186 -11.65 -5.43 -21.13
CA THR A 186 -11.60 -5.23 -22.59
C THR A 186 -10.31 -4.54 -23.02
#